data_AF-W1YKL3-F1
#
_entry.id   AF-W1YKL3-F1
#
_cell.length_a   1.000
_cell.length_b   1.000
_cell.length_c   1.000
_cell.angle_alpha   90.00
_cell.angle_beta   90.00
_cell.angle_gamma   90.00
#
_symmetry.space_group_name_H-M   'P 1'
#
loop_
_entity.id
_entity.type
_entity.pdbx_description
1 polymer ?
#
loop_
_entity_poly.entity_id
_entity_poly.type
_entity_poly.pdbx_seq_one_letter_code
_entity_poly.pdbx_strand_id
1 'polypeptide(L)'
;DHLMPHLLSDVCAREDAAVTLSRITALLVGIVTRTTYLELLSEFRAALKHLISLCAASPMIASQLARYPLLLDELLDPNTLYQPTATDAYRDELRQYLLRVPEDDEEQQLEALRQFKQA
;
A
#
# COMPACT_ATOMS: atom_id res chain seq x y z
N ASP A 1 -11.03 0.11 18.37
CA ASP A 1 -11.18 -1.32 17.99
C ASP A 1 -12.19 -1.58 16.87
N HIS A 2 -12.16 -0.82 15.77
CA HIS A 2 -13.12 -1.01 14.67
C HIS A 2 -12.57 -1.80 13.48
N LEU A 3 -11.25 -1.78 13.24
CA LEU A 3 -10.63 -2.43 12.08
C LEU A 3 -10.65 -3.96 12.16
N MET A 4 -10.22 -4.52 13.30
CA MET A 4 -9.98 -5.97 13.45
C MET A 4 -11.23 -6.84 13.18
N PRO A 5 -12.44 -6.50 13.69
CA PRO A 5 -13.63 -7.30 13.40
C PRO A 5 -13.96 -7.36 11.90
N HIS A 6 -13.83 -6.24 11.18
CA HIS A 6 -14.09 -6.18 9.75
C HIS A 6 -13.04 -6.94 8.95
N LEU A 7 -11.77 -6.75 9.28
CA LEU A 7 -10.66 -7.46 8.65
C LEU A 7 -10.79 -8.97 8.82
N LEU A 8 -11.03 -9.44 10.04
CA LEU A 8 -11.17 -10.86 10.32
C LEU A 8 -12.41 -11.46 9.63
N SER A 9 -13.53 -10.73 9.58
CA SER A 9 -14.72 -11.18 8.87
C SER A 9 -14.43 -11.42 7.38
N ASP A 10 -13.71 -10.51 6.73
CA ASP A 10 -13.44 -10.58 5.29
C ASP A 10 -12.35 -11.63 4.97
N VAL A 11 -11.33 -11.78 5.83
CA VAL A 11 -10.26 -12.76 5.64
C VAL A 11 -10.71 -14.19 5.96
N CYS A 12 -11.42 -14.40 7.07
CA CYS A 12 -11.82 -15.74 7.51
C CYS A 12 -12.92 -16.36 6.63
N ALA A 13 -13.62 -15.57 5.82
CA ALA A 13 -14.58 -16.07 4.84
C ALA A 13 -13.91 -16.72 3.61
N ARG A 14 -12.59 -16.59 3.45
CA ARG A 14 -11.84 -17.12 2.31
C ARG A 14 -11.35 -18.55 2.58
N GLU A 15 -11.22 -19.33 1.52
CA GLU A 15 -10.63 -20.67 1.60
C GLU A 15 -9.14 -20.63 1.99
N ASP A 16 -8.43 -19.59 1.56
CA ASP A 16 -6.99 -19.36 1.83
C ASP A 16 -6.73 -18.57 3.13
N ALA A 17 -7.72 -18.48 4.03
CA ALA A 17 -7.71 -17.60 5.20
C ALA A 17 -6.43 -17.70 6.05
N ALA A 18 -5.93 -18.90 6.32
CA ALA A 18 -4.76 -19.08 7.18
C ALA A 18 -3.49 -18.41 6.61
N VAL A 19 -3.27 -18.55 5.30
CA VAL A 19 -2.11 -17.97 4.61
C VAL A 19 -2.28 -16.46 4.47
N THR A 20 -3.48 -16.02 4.07
CA THR A 20 -3.81 -14.61 3.90
C THR A 20 -3.70 -13.85 5.22
N LEU A 21 -4.24 -14.39 6.30
CA LEU A 21 -4.18 -13.80 7.63
C LEU A 21 -2.74 -13.70 8.14
N SER A 22 -1.92 -14.74 7.94
CA SER A 22 -0.50 -14.71 8.34
C SER A 22 0.25 -13.54 7.67
N ARG A 23 0.04 -13.33 6.37
CA ARG A 23 0.64 -12.23 5.60
C ARG A 23 0.15 -10.86 6.10
N ILE A 24 -1.15 -10.70 6.29
CA ILE A 24 -1.73 -9.43 6.77
C ILE A 24 -1.27 -9.12 8.19
N THR A 25 -1.21 -10.11 9.07
CA THR A 25 -0.77 -9.90 10.44
C THR A 25 0.68 -9.42 10.50
N ALA A 26 1.57 -9.98 9.66
CA ALA A 26 2.95 -9.52 9.56
C ALA A 26 3.04 -8.05 9.12
N LEU A 27 2.20 -7.65 8.16
CA LEU A 27 2.07 -6.25 7.75
C LEU A 27 1.56 -5.36 8.89
N LEU A 28 0.47 -5.75 9.55
CA LEU A 28 -0.12 -4.98 10.65
C LEU A 28 0.86 -4.78 11.81
N VAL A 29 1.62 -5.80 12.18
CA VAL A 29 2.66 -5.69 13.22
C VAL A 29 3.72 -4.64 12.84
N GLY A 30 4.06 -4.53 11.56
CA GLY A 30 5.00 -3.52 11.06
C GLY A 30 4.47 -2.08 11.12
N ILE A 31 3.15 -1.89 11.08
CA ILE A 31 2.52 -0.56 11.03
C ILE A 31 1.70 -0.19 12.28
N VAL A 32 1.62 -1.08 13.27
CA VAL A 32 0.74 -0.89 14.44
C VAL A 32 1.03 0.39 15.23
N THR A 33 2.26 0.89 15.18
CA THR A 33 2.69 2.14 15.84
C THR A 33 2.37 3.40 15.02
N ARG A 34 1.89 3.26 13.78
CA ARG A 34 1.56 4.35 12.86
C ARG A 34 0.04 4.44 12.69
N THR A 35 -0.59 5.22 13.56
CA THR A 35 -2.06 5.31 13.64
C THR A 35 -2.70 5.75 12.33
N THR A 36 -2.06 6.61 11.55
CA THR A 36 -2.56 7.11 10.27
C THR A 36 -2.85 5.99 9.27
N TYR A 37 -2.01 4.96 9.19
CA TYR A 37 -2.25 3.82 8.30
C TYR A 37 -3.39 2.92 8.81
N LEU A 38 -3.51 2.76 10.13
CA LEU A 38 -4.63 2.01 10.71
C LEU A 38 -5.96 2.75 10.50
N GLU A 39 -5.94 4.08 10.63
CA GLU A 39 -7.07 4.96 10.34
C GLU A 39 -7.49 4.83 8.88
N LEU A 40 -6.56 4.93 7.93
CA LEU A 40 -6.81 4.72 6.50
C LEU A 40 -7.52 3.39 6.24
N LEU A 41 -7.02 2.28 6.81
CA LEU A 41 -7.65 0.96 6.63
C LEU A 41 -9.03 0.86 7.30
N SER A 42 -9.25 1.61 8.38
CA SER A 42 -10.53 1.62 9.09
C SER A 42 -11.59 2.51 8.41
N GLU A 43 -11.17 3.61 7.79
CA GLU A 43 -12.04 4.58 7.12
C GLU A 43 -12.36 4.15 5.69
N PHE A 44 -11.38 3.61 4.96
CA PHE A 44 -11.51 3.25 3.55
C PHE A 44 -11.68 1.75 3.36
N ARG A 45 -12.93 1.28 3.46
CA ARG A 45 -13.25 -0.15 3.30
C ARG A 45 -12.86 -0.73 1.93
N ALA A 46 -12.79 0.09 0.89
CA ALA A 46 -12.29 -0.32 -0.42
C ALA A 46 -10.79 -0.69 -0.37
N ALA A 47 -9.97 0.16 0.24
CA ALA A 47 -8.55 -0.10 0.43
C ALA A 47 -8.29 -1.37 1.24
N LEU A 48 -9.07 -1.60 2.32
CA LEU A 48 -8.99 -2.85 3.10
C LEU A 48 -9.27 -4.09 2.24
N LYS A 49 -10.28 -4.03 1.35
CA LYS A 49 -10.59 -5.14 0.43
C LYS A 49 -9.47 -5.38 -0.57
N HIS A 50 -8.89 -4.31 -1.14
CA HIS A 50 -7.74 -4.42 -2.04
C HIS A 50 -6.53 -5.01 -1.33
N LEU A 51 -6.24 -4.56 -0.11
CA LEU A 51 -5.18 -5.10 0.74
C LEU A 51 -5.33 -6.61 0.93
N ILE A 52 -6.53 -7.07 1.32
CA ILE A 52 -6.82 -8.50 1.53
C ILE A 52 -6.64 -9.28 0.23
N SER A 53 -7.20 -8.79 -0.87
CA SER A 53 -7.13 -9.45 -2.18
C SER A 53 -5.69 -9.58 -2.67
N LEU A 54 -4.89 -8.52 -2.59
CA LEU A 54 -3.50 -8.52 -3.03
C LEU A 54 -2.62 -9.39 -2.14
N CYS A 55 -2.80 -9.32 -0.81
CA CYS A 55 -2.05 -10.15 0.14
C CYS A 55 -2.39 -11.65 -0.02
N ALA A 56 -3.63 -11.99 -0.33
CA ALA A 56 -4.03 -13.36 -0.64
C ALA A 56 -3.36 -13.84 -1.93
N ALA A 57 -3.41 -13.03 -2.99
CA ALA A 57 -2.91 -13.39 -4.31
C ALA A 57 -1.38 -13.47 -4.39
N SER A 58 -0.64 -12.61 -3.68
CA SER A 58 0.82 -12.51 -3.84
C SER A 58 1.58 -12.30 -2.52
N PRO A 59 2.49 -13.23 -2.14
CA PRO A 59 3.37 -13.02 -1.00
C PRO A 59 4.38 -11.89 -1.24
N MET A 60 4.74 -11.63 -2.51
CA MET A 60 5.66 -10.56 -2.85
C MET A 60 5.04 -9.19 -2.54
N ILE A 61 3.78 -8.97 -2.93
CA ILE A 61 3.07 -7.71 -2.65
C ILE A 61 2.85 -7.54 -1.15
N ALA A 62 2.45 -8.60 -0.43
CA ALA A 62 2.33 -8.54 1.03
C ALA A 62 3.65 -8.10 1.70
N SER A 63 4.77 -8.65 1.24
CA SER A 63 6.10 -8.30 1.77
C SER A 63 6.50 -6.86 1.41
N GLN A 64 6.15 -6.41 0.20
CA GLN A 64 6.42 -5.05 -0.26
C GLN A 64 5.65 -4.02 0.58
N LEU A 65 4.34 -4.23 0.78
CA LEU A 65 3.50 -3.35 1.60
C LEU A 65 3.94 -3.32 3.07
N ALA A 66 4.36 -4.46 3.63
CA ALA A 66 4.91 -4.51 4.98
C ALA A 66 6.23 -3.73 5.12
N ARG A 67 7.07 -3.74 4.07
CA ARG A 67 8.34 -3.03 4.03
C ARG A 67 8.18 -1.54 3.72
N TYR A 68 7.19 -1.19 2.90
CA TYR A 68 6.92 0.18 2.46
C TYR A 68 5.44 0.53 2.69
N PRO A 69 5.04 0.82 3.94
CA PRO A 69 3.65 1.13 4.30
C PRO A 69 3.03 2.34 3.59
N LEU A 70 3.85 3.24 3.04
CA LEU A 70 3.36 4.38 2.24
C LEU A 70 2.55 3.94 1.01
N LEU A 71 2.80 2.74 0.51
CA LEU A 71 2.07 2.17 -0.63
C LEU A 71 0.62 1.81 -0.28
N LEU A 72 0.22 1.88 0.99
CA LEU A 72 -1.19 1.76 1.36
C LEU A 72 -2.05 2.89 0.75
N ASP A 73 -1.44 4.04 0.45
CA ASP A 73 -2.14 5.15 -0.20
C ASP A 73 -2.56 4.80 -1.64
N GLU A 74 -1.77 3.97 -2.34
CA GLU A 74 -2.11 3.46 -3.68
C GLU A 74 -3.34 2.55 -3.67
N LEU A 75 -3.70 1.99 -2.50
CA LEU A 75 -4.91 1.16 -2.37
C LEU A 75 -6.21 1.99 -2.37
N LEU A 76 -6.11 3.32 -2.30
CA LEU A 76 -7.25 4.23 -2.27
C LEU A 76 -7.87 4.44 -3.66
N ASP A 77 -7.08 4.34 -4.73
CA ASP A 77 -7.55 4.52 -6.10
C ASP A 77 -7.35 3.24 -6.94
N PRO A 78 -8.42 2.46 -7.20
CA PRO A 78 -8.35 1.26 -8.02
C PRO A 78 -7.93 1.54 -9.46
N ASN A 79 -8.15 2.76 -9.97
CA ASN A 79 -7.82 3.10 -11.35
C ASN A 79 -6.31 3.15 -11.54
N THR A 80 -5.56 3.72 -10.60
CA THR A 80 -4.08 3.73 -10.66
C THR A 80 -3.51 2.37 -10.23
N LEU A 81 -4.10 1.71 -9.24
CA LEU A 81 -3.61 0.44 -8.69
C LEU A 81 -3.54 -0.70 -9.72
N TYR A 82 -4.47 -0.73 -10.68
CA TYR A 82 -4.56 -1.79 -11.70
C TYR A 82 -4.26 -1.33 -13.12
N GLN A 83 -4.03 -0.03 -13.34
CA GLN A 83 -3.61 0.51 -14.63
C GLN A 83 -2.18 1.04 -14.49
N PRO A 84 -1.17 0.23 -14.86
CA PRO A 84 0.20 0.71 -14.81
C PRO A 84 0.38 1.92 -15.72
N THR A 85 1.20 2.87 -15.28
CA THR A 85 1.60 4.04 -16.06
C THR A 85 2.05 3.62 -17.45
N ALA A 86 1.55 4.33 -18.48
CA ALA A 86 1.94 4.06 -19.85
C ALA A 86 3.47 4.19 -20.01
N THR A 87 4.08 3.35 -20.84
CA THR A 87 5.54 3.27 -20.96
C THR A 87 6.19 4.58 -21.43
N ASP A 88 5.45 5.41 -22.14
CA ASP A 88 5.84 6.75 -22.59
C ASP A 88 5.60 7.85 -21.53
N ALA A 89 4.72 7.61 -20.55
CA ALA A 89 4.33 8.59 -19.53
C ALA A 89 5.21 8.60 -18.27
N TYR A 90 6.03 7.57 -18.04
CA TYR A 90 6.88 7.47 -16.82
C TYR A 90 7.76 8.70 -16.56
N ARG A 91 8.30 9.33 -17.61
CA ARG A 91 9.15 10.52 -17.46
C ARG A 91 8.35 11.73 -16.99
N ASP A 92 7.11 11.85 -17.46
CA ASP A 92 6.26 12.99 -17.15
C ASP A 92 5.62 12.83 -15.76
N GLU A 93 5.21 11.61 -15.38
CA GLU A 93 4.76 11.33 -14.01
C GLU A 93 5.89 11.52 -12.99
N LEU A 94 7.12 11.08 -13.29
CA LEU A 94 8.25 11.31 -12.39
C LEU A 94 8.52 12.81 -12.21
N ARG A 95 8.49 13.59 -13.30
CA ARG A 95 8.62 15.05 -13.20
C ARG A 95 7.53 15.65 -12.32
N GLN A 96 6.28 15.23 -12.52
CA GLN A 96 5.16 15.70 -11.71
C GLN A 96 5.33 15.32 -10.22
N TYR A 97 5.84 14.12 -9.93
CA TYR A 97 6.11 13.66 -8.57
C TYR A 97 7.20 14.50 -7.89
N LEU A 98 8.23 14.92 -8.64
CA LEU A 98 9.35 15.73 -8.15
C LEU A 98 9.03 17.22 -8.01
N LEU A 99 7.95 17.74 -8.61
CA LEU A 99 7.57 19.18 -8.50
C LEU A 99 7.37 19.68 -7.07
N ARG A 100 7.07 18.77 -6.13
CA ARG A 100 6.86 19.06 -4.70
C ARG A 100 8.13 18.92 -3.85
N VAL A 101 9.25 18.52 -4.45
CA VAL A 101 10.52 18.24 -3.76
C VAL A 101 11.49 19.38 -4.02
N PRO A 102 12.09 19.99 -2.99
CA PRO A 102 13.09 21.04 -3.17
C PRO A 102 14.27 20.54 -4.02
N GLU A 103 14.70 21.32 -5.01
CA GLU A 103 15.80 20.94 -5.92
C GLU A 103 17.18 20.99 -5.25
N ASP A 104 17.29 21.77 -4.18
CA ASP A 104 18.49 22.02 -3.39
C ASP A 104 18.75 20.99 -2.29
N ASP A 105 17.81 20.06 -2.06
CA ASP A 105 17.93 18.98 -1.07
C ASP A 105 18.10 17.61 -1.76
N GLU A 106 19.35 17.17 -1.90
CA GLU A 106 19.70 15.90 -2.54
C GLU A 106 19.10 14.68 -1.83
N GLU A 107 18.98 14.72 -0.50
CA GLU A 107 18.46 13.59 0.28
C GLU A 107 16.97 13.39 0.00
N GLN A 108 16.20 14.47 -0.03
CA GLN A 108 14.77 14.43 -0.38
C GLN A 108 14.54 14.01 -1.84
N GLN A 109 15.38 14.45 -2.77
CA GLN A 109 15.31 14.03 -4.18
C GLN A 109 15.53 12.52 -4.32
N LEU A 110 16.55 11.97 -3.66
CA LEU A 110 16.82 10.53 -3.66
C LEU A 110 15.68 9.73 -3.02
N GLU A 111 15.10 10.22 -1.93
CA GLU A 111 13.98 9.55 -1.28
C GLU A 111 12.72 9.57 -2.16
N ALA A 112 12.41 10.70 -2.80
CA ALA A 112 11.30 10.80 -3.74
C ALA A 112 11.44 9.84 -4.94
N LEU A 113 12.65 9.70 -5.48
CA LEU A 113 12.95 8.73 -6.54
C LEU A 113 12.73 7.28 -6.08
N ARG A 114 13.13 6.95 -4.85
CA ARG A 114 12.89 5.62 -4.28
C ARG A 114 11.40 5.35 -4.09
N GLN A 115 10.65 6.34 -3.61
CA GLN A 115 9.21 6.24 -3.44
C GLN A 115 8.50 6.01 -4.77
N PHE A 116 8.78 6.84 -5.77
CA PHE A 116 8.18 6.72 -7.11
C PHE A 116 8.46 5.36 -7.76
N LYS A 117 9.64 4.77 -7.52
CA LYS A 117 9.96 3.43 -8.03
C LYS A 117 9.15 2.30 -7.35
N GLN A 118 8.72 2.51 -6.10
CA GLN A 118 8.01 1.49 -5.32
C GLN A 118 6.50 1.53 -5.54
N ALA A 119 5.96 2.71 -5.85
CA ALA A 119 4.58 2.91 -6.32
C ALA A 119 4.39 2.26 -7.70
#